data_AF-A0A2N6CBV0-F1
#
_entry.id   AF-A0A2N6CBV0-F1
#
_cell.length_a   1.000
_cell.length_b   1.000
_cell.length_c   1.000
_cell.angle_alpha   90.00
_cell.angle_beta   90.00
_cell.angle_gamma   90.00
#
_symmetry.space_group_name_H-M   'P 1'
#
loop_
_entity.id
_entity.type
_entity.pdbx_description
1 polymer ?
#
loop_
_entity_poly.entity_id
_entity_poly.type
_entity_poly.pdbx_seq_one_letter_code
_entity_poly.pdbx_strand_id
1 'polypeptide(L)'
;MIQPPVIPLKNNSQTRFLLLLVSLMALMVLEPLLYDRTRIKFLIDIFFTVILFTSIYAVSDKKGTTLVAILLALPKLGTTWANNFVTHPLLYFLDSLFGIIFIGYIIILILRHIFRQEDVSSETIYGAIVVYILLGLMWVFLYNITEILYPGSFSVAAVLDAESKKVLYFFSFVTLTTLGYGDITPVSAPARSLAMVEAIVGQMYLAVLIARLVGIHISQSMMKK
;
A
#
# COMPACT_ATOMS: atom_id res chain seq x y z
N MET A 1 -11.42 -50.34 -0.97
CA MET A 1 -11.53 -49.14 -1.85
C MET A 1 -11.07 -47.95 -1.04
N ILE A 2 -9.85 -47.47 -1.28
CA ILE A 2 -9.26 -46.31 -0.58
C ILE A 2 -9.66 -45.09 -1.42
N GLN A 3 -10.49 -44.20 -0.87
CA GLN A 3 -10.78 -42.93 -1.55
C GLN A 3 -9.47 -42.13 -1.65
N PRO A 4 -9.13 -41.57 -2.83
CA PRO A 4 -7.95 -40.74 -2.96
C PRO A 4 -8.09 -39.49 -2.07
N PRO A 5 -6.99 -38.95 -1.54
CA PRO A 5 -7.03 -37.76 -0.71
C PRO A 5 -7.59 -36.60 -1.55
N VAL A 6 -8.69 -36.02 -1.07
CA VAL A 6 -9.26 -34.79 -1.63
C VAL A 6 -8.26 -33.68 -1.34
N ILE A 7 -7.40 -33.35 -2.31
CA ILE A 7 -6.55 -32.16 -2.25
C ILE A 7 -7.51 -30.97 -2.21
N PRO A 8 -7.59 -30.18 -1.13
CA PRO A 8 -8.47 -29.04 -1.08
C PRO A 8 -8.03 -28.07 -2.17
N LEU A 9 -8.88 -27.87 -3.17
CA LEU A 9 -8.67 -26.88 -4.23
C LEU A 9 -8.50 -25.53 -3.53
N LYS A 10 -7.25 -25.02 -3.53
CA LYS A 10 -6.88 -23.74 -2.93
C LYS A 10 -7.86 -22.67 -3.44
N ASN A 11 -8.63 -22.09 -2.53
CA ASN A 11 -9.66 -21.13 -2.88
C ASN A 11 -9.02 -19.99 -3.69
N ASN A 12 -9.53 -19.75 -4.90
CA ASN A 12 -8.87 -18.88 -5.88
C ASN A 12 -8.71 -17.44 -5.35
N SER A 13 -9.54 -17.05 -4.38
CA SER A 13 -9.58 -15.77 -3.68
C SER A 13 -8.42 -15.58 -2.68
N GLN A 14 -8.09 -16.61 -1.87
CA GLN A 14 -6.93 -16.62 -0.95
C GLN A 14 -5.61 -16.33 -1.67
N THR A 15 -5.45 -16.88 -2.87
CA THR A 15 -4.22 -16.72 -3.64
C THR A 15 -4.05 -15.26 -4.12
N ARG A 16 -5.15 -14.52 -4.35
CA ARG A 16 -5.08 -13.15 -4.88
C ARG A 16 -4.53 -12.15 -3.86
N PHE A 17 -5.04 -12.18 -2.64
CA PHE A 17 -4.53 -11.33 -1.56
C PHE A 17 -3.11 -11.68 -1.17
N LEU A 18 -2.76 -12.97 -1.16
CA LEU A 18 -1.38 -13.40 -0.92
C LEU A 18 -0.43 -12.91 -2.00
N LEU A 19 -0.82 -12.97 -3.29
CA LEU A 19 -0.01 -12.45 -4.39
C LEU A 19 0.23 -10.94 -4.27
N LEU A 20 -0.81 -10.17 -3.93
CA LEU A 20 -0.68 -8.74 -3.68
C LEU A 20 0.22 -8.45 -2.48
N LEU A 21 0.05 -9.18 -1.37
CA LEU A 21 0.89 -9.06 -0.19
C LEU A 21 2.37 -9.32 -0.51
N VAL A 22 2.67 -10.41 -1.21
CA VAL A 22 4.04 -10.74 -1.62
C VAL A 22 4.60 -9.65 -2.53
N SER A 23 3.81 -9.11 -3.46
CA SER A 23 4.23 -8.01 -4.34
C SER A 23 4.54 -6.73 -3.56
N LEU A 24 3.74 -6.41 -2.55
CA LEU A 24 3.95 -5.26 -1.66
C LEU A 24 5.18 -5.45 -0.76
N MET A 25 5.35 -6.63 -0.16
CA MET A 25 6.53 -6.94 0.65
C MET A 25 7.81 -6.91 -0.19
N ALA A 26 7.76 -7.43 -1.42
CA ALA A 26 8.87 -7.34 -2.36
C ALA A 26 9.22 -5.88 -2.64
N LEU A 27 8.23 -5.01 -2.89
CA LEU A 27 8.49 -3.57 -3.06
C LEU A 27 9.16 -2.97 -1.82
N MET A 28 8.68 -3.27 -0.60
CA MET A 28 9.25 -2.73 0.64
C MET A 28 10.72 -3.11 0.84
N VAL A 29 11.10 -4.34 0.50
CA VAL A 29 12.48 -4.82 0.63
C VAL A 29 13.35 -4.24 -0.49
N LEU A 30 12.82 -4.17 -1.71
CA LEU A 30 13.58 -3.75 -2.86
C LEU A 30 13.82 -2.25 -2.86
N GLU A 31 12.86 -1.42 -2.47
CA GLU A 31 12.96 0.05 -2.58
C GLU A 31 14.26 0.62 -1.95
N PRO A 32 14.64 0.28 -0.70
CA PRO A 32 15.88 0.79 -0.09
C PRO A 32 17.15 0.21 -0.71
N LEU A 33 17.12 -1.05 -1.16
CA LEU A 33 18.27 -1.73 -1.79
C LEU A 33 18.60 -1.16 -3.18
N LEU A 34 17.66 -0.41 -3.74
CA LEU A 34 17.60 0.03 -5.12
C LEU A 34 17.91 1.54 -5.26
N TYR A 35 18.51 2.14 -4.23
CA TYR A 35 18.68 3.58 -4.08
C TYR A 35 19.63 4.24 -5.12
N ASP A 36 20.58 3.52 -5.72
CA ASP A 36 21.79 4.16 -6.27
C ASP A 36 22.02 4.13 -7.81
N ARG A 37 21.01 3.81 -8.66
CA ARG A 37 21.19 3.84 -10.14
C ARG A 37 19.93 4.22 -10.93
N THR A 38 20.06 4.95 -12.02
CA THR A 38 18.97 5.30 -12.97
C THR A 38 18.25 4.08 -13.56
N ARG A 39 18.97 2.98 -13.80
CA ARG A 39 18.37 1.69 -14.23
C ARG A 39 17.38 1.12 -13.21
N ILE A 40 17.45 1.57 -11.96
CA ILE A 40 16.68 1.02 -10.87
C ILE A 40 15.33 1.75 -10.68
N LYS A 41 15.22 3.02 -11.10
CA LYS A 41 13.92 3.70 -11.14
C LYS A 41 12.90 2.93 -12.00
N PHE A 42 13.35 2.49 -13.18
CA PHE A 42 12.56 1.67 -14.09
C PHE A 42 12.10 0.34 -13.45
N LEU A 43 12.95 -0.27 -12.61
CA LEU A 43 12.60 -1.50 -11.90
C LEU A 43 11.50 -1.25 -10.85
N ILE A 44 11.59 -0.16 -10.09
CA ILE A 44 10.54 0.21 -9.12
C ILE A 44 9.20 0.46 -9.82
N ASP A 45 9.20 1.12 -10.98
CA ASP A 45 7.98 1.37 -11.75
C ASP A 45 7.35 0.08 -12.31
N ILE A 46 8.19 -0.91 -12.67
CA ILE A 46 7.73 -2.27 -13.00
C ILE A 46 7.07 -2.91 -11.78
N PHE A 47 7.69 -2.87 -10.60
CA PHE A 47 7.10 -3.44 -9.38
C PHE A 47 5.78 -2.75 -9.02
N PHE A 48 5.71 -1.44 -9.16
CA PHE A 48 4.46 -0.73 -8.96
C PHE A 48 3.39 -1.15 -9.99
N THR A 49 3.79 -1.38 -11.24
CA THR A 49 2.89 -1.91 -12.28
C THR A 49 2.36 -3.31 -11.89
N VAL A 50 3.20 -4.18 -11.33
CA VAL A 50 2.78 -5.47 -10.77
C VAL A 50 1.78 -5.28 -9.62
N ILE A 51 2.00 -4.30 -8.74
CA ILE A 51 1.06 -3.97 -7.65
C ILE A 51 -0.29 -3.50 -8.21
N LEU A 52 -0.32 -2.70 -9.29
CA LEU A 52 -1.57 -2.28 -9.94
C LEU A 52 -2.37 -3.49 -10.44
N PHE A 53 -1.71 -4.39 -11.18
CA PHE A 53 -2.36 -5.58 -11.74
C PHE A 53 -2.82 -6.55 -10.66
N THR A 54 -1.98 -6.82 -9.66
CA THR A 54 -2.34 -7.70 -8.53
C THR A 54 -3.43 -7.09 -7.65
N SER A 55 -3.49 -5.76 -7.50
CA SER A 55 -4.58 -5.06 -6.81
C SER A 55 -5.91 -5.18 -7.55
N ILE A 56 -5.91 -4.99 -8.88
CA ILE A 56 -7.11 -5.19 -9.70
C ILE A 56 -7.57 -6.65 -9.62
N TYR A 57 -6.63 -7.61 -9.69
CA TYR A 57 -6.92 -9.03 -9.56
C TYR A 57 -7.49 -9.39 -8.18
N ALA A 58 -6.98 -8.79 -7.10
CA ALA A 58 -7.48 -9.01 -5.74
C ALA A 58 -8.96 -8.62 -5.58
N VAL A 59 -9.46 -7.65 -6.36
CA VAL A 59 -10.85 -7.17 -6.27
C VAL A 59 -11.72 -7.58 -7.47
N SER A 60 -11.28 -8.58 -8.24
CA SER A 60 -11.88 -8.92 -9.53
C SER A 60 -13.21 -9.71 -9.47
N ASP A 61 -13.86 -9.77 -8.31
CA ASP A 61 -15.07 -10.58 -8.11
C ASP A 61 -16.30 -10.00 -8.82
N LYS A 62 -16.39 -8.67 -8.93
CA LYS A 62 -17.50 -7.98 -9.60
C LYS A 62 -16.99 -7.21 -10.81
N LYS A 63 -17.63 -7.42 -11.96
CA LYS A 63 -17.27 -6.74 -13.23
C LYS A 63 -17.28 -5.21 -13.09
N GLY A 64 -18.27 -4.66 -12.38
CA GLY A 64 -18.39 -3.21 -12.18
C GLY A 64 -17.23 -2.60 -11.37
N THR A 65 -16.85 -3.21 -10.24
CA THR A 65 -15.73 -2.70 -9.43
C THR A 65 -14.39 -2.87 -10.13
N THR A 66 -14.24 -3.98 -10.87
CA THR A 66 -13.04 -4.23 -11.68
C THR A 66 -12.89 -3.20 -12.79
N LEU A 67 -13.98 -2.85 -13.49
CA LEU A 67 -13.96 -1.85 -14.55
C LEU A 67 -13.54 -0.47 -14.00
N VAL A 68 -14.09 -0.05 -12.86
CA VAL A 68 -13.68 1.20 -12.21
C VAL A 68 -12.21 1.15 -11.79
N ALA A 69 -11.74 0.03 -11.22
CA ALA A 69 -10.33 -0.12 -10.85
C ALA A 69 -9.40 0.01 -12.07
N ILE A 70 -9.76 -0.58 -13.21
CA ILE A 70 -9.01 -0.46 -14.46
C ILE A 70 -8.99 1.00 -14.94
N LEU A 71 -10.16 1.67 -14.96
CA LEU A 71 -10.26 3.07 -15.37
C LEU A 71 -9.42 4.01 -14.50
N LEU A 72 -9.30 3.72 -13.21
CA LEU A 72 -8.43 4.47 -12.28
C LEU A 72 -6.95 4.09 -12.42
N ALA A 73 -6.64 2.84 -12.75
CA ALA A 73 -5.27 2.37 -12.92
C ALA A 73 -4.61 2.92 -14.19
N LEU A 74 -5.36 3.13 -15.27
CA LEU A 74 -4.84 3.64 -16.55
C LEU A 74 -4.14 5.01 -16.42
N PRO A 75 -4.78 6.08 -15.89
CA PRO A 75 -4.12 7.38 -15.75
C PRO A 75 -2.93 7.29 -14.79
N LYS A 76 -3.06 6.52 -13.70
CA LYS A 76 -1.98 6.27 -12.75
C LYS A 76 -0.78 5.60 -13.43
N LEU A 77 -1.02 4.58 -14.25
CA LEU A 77 0.02 3.88 -15.00
C LEU A 77 0.68 4.84 -15.99
N GLY A 78 -0.12 5.60 -16.73
CA GLY A 78 0.34 6.58 -17.69
C GLY A 78 1.29 7.61 -17.08
N THR A 79 0.93 8.19 -15.92
CA THR A 79 1.78 9.17 -15.23
C THR A 79 3.07 8.57 -14.70
N THR A 80 3.03 7.35 -14.15
CA THR A 80 4.20 6.67 -13.61
C THR A 80 5.24 6.42 -14.70
N TRP A 81 4.80 5.91 -15.85
CA TRP A 81 5.70 5.65 -16.97
C TRP A 81 6.16 6.94 -17.65
N ALA A 82 5.30 7.96 -17.76
CA ALA A 82 5.68 9.26 -18.31
C ALA A 82 6.78 9.96 -17.48
N ASN A 83 6.79 9.78 -16.15
CA ASN A 83 7.81 10.33 -15.25
C ASN A 83 9.23 9.77 -15.51
N ASN A 84 9.38 8.72 -16.33
CA ASN A 84 10.70 8.23 -16.76
C ASN A 84 11.29 9.01 -17.94
N PHE A 85 10.44 9.67 -18.72
CA PHE A 85 10.86 10.40 -19.92
C PHE A 85 10.83 11.91 -19.71
N VAL A 86 9.91 12.41 -18.88
CA VAL A 86 9.71 13.84 -18.64
C VAL A 86 9.75 14.13 -17.14
N THR A 87 10.61 15.07 -16.73
CA THR A 87 10.68 15.55 -15.35
C THR A 87 9.93 16.87 -15.25
N HIS A 88 8.65 16.83 -14.83
CA HIS A 88 7.82 18.03 -14.68
C HIS A 88 7.00 18.00 -13.38
N PRO A 89 6.97 19.06 -12.55
CA PRO A 89 6.27 19.06 -11.26
C PRO A 89 4.78 18.68 -11.35
N LEU A 90 4.06 19.19 -12.35
CA LEU A 90 2.66 18.82 -12.60
C LEU A 90 2.47 17.31 -12.83
N LEU A 91 3.43 16.65 -13.50
CA LEU A 91 3.32 15.21 -13.76
C LEU A 91 3.51 14.39 -12.48
N TYR A 92 4.43 14.79 -11.59
CA TYR A 92 4.58 14.19 -10.27
C TYR A 92 3.34 14.42 -9.38
N PHE A 93 2.73 15.60 -9.47
CA PHE A 93 1.49 15.90 -8.77
C PHE A 93 0.34 15.01 -9.25
N LEU A 94 0.15 14.90 -10.57
CA LEU A 94 -0.88 14.05 -11.16
C LEU A 94 -0.64 12.56 -10.84
N ASP A 95 0.62 12.11 -10.87
CA ASP A 95 0.97 10.73 -10.48
C ASP A 95 0.57 10.43 -9.04
N SER A 96 0.89 11.35 -8.13
CA SER A 96 0.53 11.20 -6.71
C SER A 96 -0.99 11.26 -6.51
N LEU A 97 -1.69 12.16 -7.22
CA LEU A 97 -3.14 12.29 -7.16
C LEU A 97 -3.84 11.01 -7.64
N PHE A 98 -3.45 10.48 -8.81
CA PHE A 98 -4.00 9.23 -9.32
C PHE A 98 -3.61 8.03 -8.45
N GLY A 99 -2.41 8.05 -7.84
CA GLY A 99 -1.99 7.11 -6.82
C GLY A 99 -2.95 7.06 -5.63
N ILE A 100 -3.28 8.21 -5.04
CA ILE A 100 -4.23 8.32 -3.92
C ILE A 100 -5.61 7.80 -4.32
N ILE A 101 -6.13 8.23 -5.46
CA ILE A 101 -7.47 7.85 -5.92
C ILE A 101 -7.54 6.34 -6.15
N PHE A 102 -6.55 5.76 -6.83
CA PHE A 102 -6.50 4.32 -7.10
C PHE A 102 -6.34 3.50 -5.82
N ILE A 103 -5.33 3.81 -4.99
CA ILE A 103 -5.06 3.05 -3.77
C ILE A 103 -6.19 3.19 -2.76
N GLY A 104 -6.74 4.39 -2.59
CA GLY A 104 -7.92 4.63 -1.75
C GLY A 104 -9.13 3.81 -2.20
N TYR A 105 -9.37 3.72 -3.52
CA TYR A 105 -10.42 2.86 -4.07
C TYR A 105 -10.19 1.38 -3.74
N ILE A 106 -8.97 0.87 -3.92
CA ILE A 106 -8.62 -0.52 -3.59
C ILE A 106 -8.79 -0.78 -2.09
N ILE A 107 -8.30 0.10 -1.21
CA ILE A 107 -8.47 0.00 0.24
C ILE A 107 -9.96 -0.13 0.61
N ILE A 108 -10.81 0.74 0.05
CA ILE A 108 -12.26 0.70 0.32
C ILE A 108 -12.86 -0.64 -0.12
N LEU A 109 -12.48 -1.16 -1.28
CA LEU A 109 -12.99 -2.44 -1.77
C LEU A 109 -12.55 -3.62 -0.90
N ILE A 110 -11.28 -3.65 -0.48
CA ILE A 110 -10.75 -4.73 0.37
C ILE A 110 -11.38 -4.66 1.77
N LEU A 111 -11.50 -3.46 2.36
CA LEU A 111 -12.19 -3.30 3.65
C LEU A 111 -13.65 -3.72 3.56
N ARG A 112 -14.37 -3.35 2.49
CA ARG A 112 -15.75 -3.82 2.26
C ARG A 112 -15.83 -5.33 2.10
N HIS A 113 -14.83 -5.96 1.48
CA HIS A 113 -14.75 -7.41 1.40
C HIS A 113 -14.57 -8.01 2.82
N ILE A 114 -13.60 -7.51 3.59
CA ILE A 114 -13.30 -7.99 4.95
C ILE A 114 -14.50 -7.86 5.89
N PHE A 115 -15.19 -6.71 5.90
CA PHE A 115 -16.34 -6.48 6.78
C PHE A 115 -17.60 -7.25 6.38
N ARG A 116 -17.68 -7.78 5.15
CA ARG A 116 -18.81 -8.60 4.69
C ARG A 116 -18.62 -10.09 4.92
N GLN A 117 -17.41 -10.54 5.23
CA GLN A 117 -17.16 -11.95 5.54
C GLN A 117 -17.65 -12.26 6.96
N GLU A 118 -18.52 -13.26 7.08
CA GLU A 118 -19.04 -13.73 8.37
C GLU A 118 -17.98 -14.52 9.16
N ASP A 119 -17.14 -15.27 8.44
CA ASP A 119 -16.03 -16.04 9.01
C ASP A 119 -14.67 -15.39 8.71
N VAL A 120 -13.83 -15.28 9.75
CA VAL A 120 -12.45 -14.81 9.57
C VAL A 120 -11.59 -15.97 9.10
N SER A 121 -11.30 -16.00 7.81
CA SER A 121 -10.36 -16.92 7.18
C SER A 121 -8.97 -16.31 7.05
N SER A 122 -7.96 -17.12 6.70
CA SER A 122 -6.62 -16.62 6.37
C SER A 122 -6.62 -15.57 5.25
N GLU A 123 -7.62 -15.63 4.34
CA GLU A 123 -7.81 -14.62 3.30
C GLU A 123 -8.08 -13.24 3.88
N THR A 124 -8.99 -13.17 4.84
CA THR A 124 -9.39 -11.94 5.52
C THR A 124 -8.20 -11.33 6.25
N ILE A 125 -7.33 -12.17 6.83
CA ILE A 125 -6.10 -11.73 7.49
C ILE A 125 -5.11 -11.17 6.47
N TYR A 126 -4.84 -11.87 5.36
CA TYR A 126 -3.95 -11.34 4.30
C TYR A 126 -4.49 -10.02 3.72
N GLY A 127 -5.79 -9.93 3.47
CA GLY A 127 -6.44 -8.71 3.00
C GLY A 127 -6.27 -7.54 3.98
N ALA A 128 -6.35 -7.79 5.29
CA ALA A 128 -6.13 -6.75 6.30
C ALA A 128 -4.66 -6.28 6.32
N ILE A 129 -3.70 -7.21 6.26
CA ILE A 129 -2.27 -6.86 6.19
C ILE A 129 -1.99 -6.05 4.92
N VAL A 130 -2.56 -6.45 3.78
CA VAL A 130 -2.49 -5.69 2.52
C VAL A 130 -3.01 -4.27 2.71
N VAL A 131 -4.19 -4.09 3.31
CA VAL A 131 -4.74 -2.74 3.55
C VAL A 131 -3.81 -1.89 4.40
N TYR A 132 -3.19 -2.46 5.44
CA TYR A 132 -2.22 -1.73 6.27
C TYR A 132 -1.04 -1.21 5.45
N ILE A 133 -0.47 -2.05 4.56
CA ILE A 133 0.65 -1.64 3.70
C ILE A 133 0.20 -0.63 2.62
N LEU A 134 -1.01 -0.82 2.06
CA LEU A 134 -1.59 0.13 1.12
C LEU A 134 -1.86 1.50 1.75
N LEU A 135 -2.22 1.56 3.03
CA LEU A 135 -2.30 2.83 3.77
C LEU A 135 -0.95 3.54 3.77
N GLY A 136 0.15 2.85 4.09
CA GLY A 136 1.50 3.43 3.96
C GLY A 136 1.75 4.01 2.56
N LEU A 137 1.50 3.23 1.51
CA LEU A 137 1.65 3.73 0.12
C LEU A 137 0.79 4.96 -0.18
N MET A 138 -0.46 5.01 0.32
CA MET A 138 -1.33 6.16 0.12
C MET A 138 -0.75 7.42 0.79
N TRP A 139 -0.12 7.28 1.95
CA TRP A 139 0.50 8.40 2.66
C TRP A 139 1.76 8.90 1.97
N VAL A 140 2.55 8.03 1.35
CA VAL A 140 3.67 8.45 0.47
C VAL A 140 3.20 9.46 -0.58
N PHE A 141 2.06 9.20 -1.23
CA PHE A 141 1.51 10.13 -2.22
C PHE A 141 0.99 11.44 -1.60
N LEU A 142 0.41 11.39 -0.40
CA LEU A 142 0.00 12.59 0.34
C LEU A 142 1.21 13.45 0.72
N TYR A 143 2.32 12.83 1.11
CA TYR A 143 3.56 13.53 1.41
C TYR A 143 4.22 14.11 0.16
N ASN A 144 4.20 13.38 -0.95
CA ASN A 144 4.67 13.90 -2.23
C ASN A 144 3.89 15.15 -2.65
N ILE A 145 2.55 15.12 -2.57
CA ILE A 145 1.72 16.31 -2.85
C ILE A 145 2.08 17.45 -1.90
N THR A 146 2.24 17.17 -0.61
CA THR A 146 2.61 18.18 0.39
C THR A 146 3.94 18.85 0.07
N GLU A 147 4.97 18.06 -0.30
CA GLU A 147 6.28 18.58 -0.68
C GLU A 147 6.24 19.36 -2.01
N ILE A 148 5.37 18.98 -2.95
CA ILE A 148 5.18 19.73 -4.20
C ILE A 148 4.51 21.09 -3.95
N LEU A 149 3.49 21.13 -3.08
CA LEU A 149 2.74 22.35 -2.78
C LEU A 149 3.48 23.29 -1.82
N TYR A 150 4.24 22.73 -0.90
CA TYR A 150 5.03 23.43 0.11
C TYR A 150 6.46 22.88 0.13
N PRO A 151 7.33 23.28 -0.82
CA PRO A 151 8.71 22.80 -0.90
C PRO A 151 9.48 23.04 0.42
N GLY A 152 10.27 22.06 0.84
CA GLY A 152 10.97 22.09 2.13
C GLY A 152 10.06 21.72 3.32
N SER A 153 8.99 20.97 3.07
CA SER A 153 8.09 20.50 4.12
C SER A 153 8.73 19.41 4.98
N PHE A 154 9.74 18.72 4.45
CA PHE A 154 10.49 17.67 5.16
C PHE A 154 11.98 18.03 5.23
N SER A 155 12.55 17.91 6.42
CA SER A 155 14.00 18.00 6.63
C SER A 155 14.59 16.61 6.66
N VAL A 156 15.67 16.41 5.90
CA VAL A 156 16.40 15.14 5.79
C VAL A 156 17.76 15.30 6.47
N ALA A 157 18.13 14.35 7.32
CA ALA A 157 19.43 14.34 7.99
C ALA A 157 20.57 14.28 6.96
N ALA A 158 21.65 15.03 7.16
CA ALA A 158 22.75 15.20 6.19
C ALA A 158 23.48 13.91 5.76
N VAL A 159 23.27 12.80 6.48
CA VAL A 159 23.83 11.47 6.16
C VAL A 159 23.04 10.79 5.03
N LEU A 160 21.78 11.16 4.84
CA LEU A 160 20.96 10.72 3.72
C LEU A 160 21.08 11.77 2.61
N ASP A 161 21.53 11.35 1.42
CA ASP A 161 21.67 12.24 0.29
C ASP A 161 20.34 12.93 -0.03
N ALA A 162 20.33 14.26 0.05
CA ALA A 162 19.11 15.09 0.09
C ALA A 162 18.36 15.15 -1.25
N GLU A 163 18.93 14.63 -2.33
CA GLU A 163 18.32 14.67 -3.67
C GLU A 163 17.20 13.64 -3.90
N SER A 164 16.96 12.74 -2.95
CA SER A 164 16.09 11.59 -3.19
C SER A 164 14.63 11.82 -2.80
N LYS A 165 13.76 12.06 -3.79
CA LYS A 165 12.27 12.00 -3.68
C LYS A 165 11.72 10.67 -3.14
N LYS A 166 12.57 9.65 -2.99
CA LYS A 166 12.29 8.32 -2.45
C LYS A 166 12.31 8.24 -0.92
N VAL A 167 12.83 9.26 -0.27
CA VAL A 167 12.98 9.35 1.19
C VAL A 167 11.60 9.39 1.89
N LEU A 168 10.56 9.90 1.22
CA LEU A 168 9.19 9.94 1.75
C LEU A 168 8.51 8.56 1.83
N TYR A 169 8.96 7.58 1.04
CA TYR A 169 8.53 6.19 1.18
C TYR A 169 8.92 5.65 2.56
N PHE A 170 10.20 5.74 2.88
CA PHE A 170 10.74 5.35 4.18
C PHE A 170 10.07 6.12 5.33
N PHE A 171 9.92 7.45 5.20
CA PHE A 171 9.24 8.27 6.22
C PHE A 171 7.82 7.78 6.54
N SER A 172 7.01 7.48 5.52
CA SER A 172 5.63 7.02 5.73
C SER A 172 5.59 5.71 6.51
N PHE A 173 6.36 4.70 6.10
CA PHE A 173 6.34 3.42 6.81
C PHE A 173 6.89 3.53 8.24
N VAL A 174 7.94 4.31 8.46
CA VAL A 174 8.50 4.57 9.80
C VAL A 174 7.49 5.33 10.68
N THR A 175 6.70 6.23 10.11
CA THR A 175 5.66 7.00 10.83
C THR A 175 4.43 6.14 11.12
N LEU A 176 3.90 5.43 10.12
CA LEU A 176 2.74 4.53 10.23
C LEU A 176 2.96 3.41 11.27
N THR A 177 4.20 2.91 11.34
CA THR A 177 4.61 1.88 12.32
C THR A 177 5.06 2.49 13.65
N THR A 178 5.06 3.82 13.79
CA THR A 178 5.51 4.57 14.97
C THR A 178 6.94 4.30 15.40
N LEU A 179 7.80 3.92 14.46
CA LEU A 179 9.21 3.63 14.68
C LEU A 179 10.03 4.92 14.87
N GLY A 180 9.77 5.93 14.04
CA GLY A 180 10.25 7.30 14.25
C GLY A 180 11.77 7.50 14.42
N TYR A 181 12.61 6.93 13.53
CA TYR A 181 14.08 7.05 13.65
C TYR A 181 14.62 8.48 13.72
N GLY A 182 13.88 9.45 13.17
CA GLY A 182 14.24 10.87 13.21
C GLY A 182 15.15 11.34 12.06
N ASP A 183 15.50 10.45 11.14
CA ASP A 183 16.31 10.80 9.96
C ASP A 183 15.59 11.75 8.99
N ILE A 184 14.24 11.74 9.04
CA ILE A 184 13.38 12.62 8.25
C ILE A 184 12.33 13.19 9.20
N THR A 185 12.17 14.51 9.19
CA THR A 185 11.26 15.20 10.10
C THR A 185 10.32 16.15 9.34
N PRO A 186 9.02 16.17 9.64
CA PRO A 186 8.09 17.13 9.07
C PRO A 186 8.28 18.51 9.71
N VAL A 187 8.59 19.52 8.90
CA VAL A 187 8.89 20.88 9.35
C VAL A 187 7.69 21.80 9.14
N SER A 188 6.99 21.69 8.02
CA SER A 188 5.83 22.53 7.71
C SER A 188 4.59 22.11 8.52
N ALA A 189 3.67 23.06 8.74
CA ALA A 189 2.42 22.78 9.46
C ALA A 189 1.55 21.70 8.77
N PRO A 190 1.38 21.69 7.43
CA PRO A 190 0.66 20.62 6.74
C PRO A 190 1.32 19.25 6.90
N ALA A 191 2.66 19.17 6.79
CA ALA A 191 3.39 17.91 6.95
C ALA A 191 3.29 17.34 8.36
N ARG A 192 3.39 18.19 9.40
CA ARG A 192 3.23 17.78 10.80
C ARG A 192 1.83 17.24 11.07
N SER A 193 0.80 17.94 10.59
CA SER A 193 -0.59 17.49 10.74
C SER A 193 -0.82 16.13 10.05
N LEU A 194 -0.30 15.93 8.83
CA LEU A 194 -0.42 14.65 8.14
C LEU A 194 0.31 13.52 8.86
N ALA A 195 1.52 13.77 9.37
CA ALA A 195 2.29 12.79 10.14
C ALA A 195 1.60 12.38 11.44
N MET A 196 0.98 13.34 12.15
CA MET A 196 0.17 13.05 13.33
C MET A 196 -1.03 12.16 12.99
N VAL A 197 -1.74 12.47 11.91
CA VAL A 197 -2.87 11.66 11.45
C VAL A 197 -2.42 10.27 11.02
N GLU A 198 -1.30 10.14 10.30
CA GLU A 198 -0.73 8.84 9.91
C GLU A 198 -0.44 7.96 11.12
N ALA A 199 0.26 8.50 12.12
CA ALA A 199 0.63 7.75 13.32
C ALA A 199 -0.61 7.25 14.09
N ILE A 200 -1.63 8.10 14.22
CA ILE A 200 -2.90 7.72 14.85
C ILE A 200 -3.62 6.65 14.03
N VAL A 201 -3.72 6.81 12.71
CA VAL A 201 -4.36 5.84 11.82
C VAL A 201 -3.64 4.49 11.89
N GLY A 202 -2.31 4.49 11.86
CA GLY A 202 -1.49 3.27 11.96
C GLY A 202 -1.75 2.48 13.24
N GLN A 203 -1.73 3.17 14.38
CA GLN A 203 -1.99 2.55 15.68
C GLN A 203 -3.45 2.08 15.83
N MET A 204 -4.42 2.90 15.44
CA MET A 204 -5.84 2.52 15.52
C MET A 204 -6.17 1.36 14.58
N TYR A 205 -5.51 1.28 13.43
CA TYR A 205 -5.68 0.15 12.51
C TYR A 205 -5.27 -1.18 13.17
N LEU A 206 -4.08 -1.22 13.78
CA LEU A 206 -3.59 -2.41 14.46
C LEU A 206 -4.43 -2.75 15.69
N ALA A 207 -4.69 -1.76 16.54
CA ALA A 207 -5.38 -1.94 17.82
C ALA A 207 -6.86 -2.31 17.66
N VAL A 208 -7.55 -1.79 16.66
CA VAL A 208 -8.99 -2.01 16.48
C VAL A 208 -9.26 -3.08 15.43
N LEU A 209 -8.73 -2.93 14.21
CA LEU A 209 -9.13 -3.78 13.09
C LEU A 209 -8.43 -5.15 13.17
N ILE A 210 -7.10 -5.18 13.30
CA ILE A 210 -6.36 -6.44 13.36
C ILE A 210 -6.73 -7.23 14.62
N ALA A 211 -6.77 -6.57 15.79
CA ALA A 211 -7.17 -7.24 17.03
C ALA A 211 -8.58 -7.84 16.95
N ARG A 212 -9.55 -7.13 16.36
CA ARG A 212 -10.92 -7.64 16.14
C ARG A 212 -10.91 -8.90 15.26
N LEU A 213 -10.18 -8.88 14.15
CA LEU A 213 -10.11 -10.04 13.24
C LEU A 213 -9.49 -11.27 13.93
N VAL A 214 -8.38 -11.08 14.64
CA VAL A 214 -7.73 -12.16 15.39
C VAL A 214 -8.63 -12.70 16.50
N GLY A 215 -9.32 -11.82 17.24
CA GLY A 215 -10.27 -12.23 18.28
C GLY A 215 -11.42 -13.08 17.76
N ILE A 216 -12.02 -12.70 16.62
CA ILE A 216 -13.07 -13.48 15.96
C ILE A 216 -12.51 -14.83 15.47
N HIS A 217 -11.33 -14.84 14.85
CA HIS A 217 -10.70 -16.06 14.34
C HIS A 217 -10.44 -17.09 15.46
N ILE A 218 -9.93 -16.63 16.61
CA ILE A 218 -9.69 -17.49 17.77
C ILE A 218 -11.01 -18.05 18.31
N SER A 219 -12.03 -17.20 18.48
CA SER A 219 -13.38 -17.64 18.92
C SER A 219 -13.97 -18.71 18.00
N GLN A 220 -13.90 -18.50 16.68
CA GLN A 220 -14.35 -19.46 15.67
C GLN A 220 -13.58 -20.78 15.71
N SER A 221 -12.27 -20.73 15.98
CA SER A 221 -11.44 -21.94 16.10
C SER A 221 -11.81 -22.78 17.32
N MET A 222 -12.21 -22.14 18.43
CA MET A 222 -12.63 -22.84 19.65
C MET A 222 -14.01 -23.48 19.51
N MET A 223 -14.94 -22.85 18.78
CA MET A 223 -16.28 -23.43 18.55
C MET A 223 -16.29 -24.62 17.57
N LYS A 224 -15.25 -24.75 16.73
CA LYS A 224 -15.10 -25.89 15.80
C LYS A 224 -14.48 -27.13 16.43
N LYS A 225 -14.08 -27.07 17.70
CA LYS A 225 -13.41 -28.14 18.44
C LYS A 225 -14.36 -28.78 19.44
#